data_AF-A0A2S5M2N7-F1
#
_entry.id   AF-A0A2S5M2N7-F1
#
_cell.length_a   1.000
_cell.length_b   1.000
_cell.length_c   1.000
_cell.angle_alpha   90.00
_cell.angle_beta   90.00
_cell.angle_gamma   90.00
#
_symmetry.space_group_name_H-M   'P 1'
#
loop_
_entity.id
_entity.type
_entity.pdbx_description
1 polymer ?
#
loop_
_entity_poly.entity_id
_entity_poly.type
_entity_poly.pdbx_seq_one_letter_code
_entity_poly.pdbx_strand_id
1 'polypeptide(L)'
;MSLYASRRGANSAATTLCWVAAVFGLSWLALILGSLVYEGVRGLSPAVFTEMTPPPGSKGGLLNAIAGSLVMTIIGVAIGTP
;
A
#
# COMPACT_ATOMS: atom_id res chain seq x y z
N MET A 1 -0.09 48.99 -8.43
CA MET A 1 0.70 48.02 -7.63
C MET A 1 -0.12 47.16 -6.65
N SER A 2 -1.38 47.48 -6.31
CA SER A 2 -2.14 46.71 -5.28
C SER A 2 -2.69 45.35 -5.75
N LEU A 3 -3.07 45.19 -7.02
CA LEU A 3 -3.61 43.91 -7.53
C LEU A 3 -2.58 42.78 -7.52
N TYR A 4 -1.32 43.08 -7.78
CA TYR A 4 -0.24 42.09 -7.80
C TYR A 4 0.09 41.60 -6.37
N ALA A 5 0.05 42.48 -5.38
CA ALA A 5 0.25 42.12 -3.97
C ALA A 5 -0.86 41.19 -3.45
N SER A 6 -2.12 41.47 -3.79
CA SER A 6 -3.27 40.62 -3.43
C SER A 6 -3.17 39.22 -4.07
N ARG A 7 -2.84 39.13 -5.37
CA ARG A 7 -2.65 37.85 -6.06
C ARG A 7 -1.49 37.03 -5.49
N ARG A 8 -0.40 37.69 -5.07
CA ARG A 8 0.75 37.02 -4.44
C ARG A 8 0.38 36.43 -3.08
N GLY A 9 -0.40 37.16 -2.26
CA GLY A 9 -0.89 36.66 -0.98
C GLY A 9 -1.82 35.44 -1.15
N ALA A 10 -2.77 35.52 -2.08
CA ALA A 10 -3.68 34.41 -2.39
C ALA A 10 -2.93 33.17 -2.91
N ASN A 11 -1.92 33.36 -3.78
CA ASN A 11 -1.12 32.26 -4.29
C ASN A 11 -0.29 31.58 -3.19
N SER A 12 0.32 32.36 -2.30
CA SER A 12 1.04 31.80 -1.15
C SER A 12 0.11 31.05 -0.20
N ALA A 13 -1.08 31.60 0.09
CA ALA A 13 -2.08 30.94 0.93
C ALA A 13 -2.58 29.62 0.31
N ALA A 14 -2.89 29.61 -0.99
CA ALA A 14 -3.29 28.39 -1.69
C ALA A 14 -2.18 27.32 -1.66
N THR A 15 -0.93 27.74 -1.90
CA THR A 15 0.22 26.83 -1.91
C THR A 15 0.47 26.20 -0.54
N THR A 16 0.37 26.99 0.54
CA THR A 16 0.55 26.46 1.90
C THR A 16 -0.59 25.52 2.28
N LEU A 17 -1.83 25.83 1.91
CA LEU A 17 -2.98 24.93 2.07
C LEU A 17 -2.80 23.59 1.37
N CYS A 18 -2.29 23.58 0.13
CA CYS A 18 -1.97 22.35 -0.59
C CYS A 18 -0.90 21.53 0.13
N TRP A 19 0.17 22.17 0.62
CA TRP A 19 1.21 21.49 1.38
C TRP A 19 0.68 20.89 2.69
N VAL A 20 -0.15 21.63 3.43
CA VAL A 20 -0.77 21.13 4.67
C VAL A 20 -1.67 19.93 4.37
N ALA A 21 -2.51 20.02 3.34
CA ALA A 21 -3.39 18.92 2.94
C ALA A 21 -2.59 17.67 2.53
N ALA A 22 -1.50 17.84 1.77
CA ALA A 22 -0.62 16.75 1.37
C ALA A 22 0.05 16.09 2.58
N VAL A 23 0.69 16.87 3.46
CA VAL A 23 1.36 16.35 4.67
C VAL A 23 0.35 15.64 5.57
N PHE A 24 -0.85 16.17 5.72
CA PHE A 24 -1.91 15.54 6.49
C PHE A 24 -2.27 14.15 5.93
N GLY A 25 -2.53 14.04 4.62
CA GLY A 25 -2.84 12.75 3.99
C GLY A 25 -1.68 11.76 4.03
N LEU A 26 -0.46 12.22 3.73
CA LEU A 26 0.76 11.40 3.78
C LEU A 26 1.06 10.90 5.19
N SER A 27 0.77 11.69 6.22
CA SER A 27 0.97 11.27 7.62
C SER A 27 0.12 10.04 7.94
N TRP A 28 -1.16 10.05 7.56
CA TRP A 28 -2.04 8.91 7.81
C TRP A 28 -1.64 7.67 6.99
N LEU A 29 -1.24 7.87 5.73
CA LEU A 29 -0.74 6.79 4.88
C LEU A 29 0.53 6.16 5.47
N ALA A 30 1.46 6.98 5.96
CA ALA A 30 2.68 6.50 6.60
C ALA A 30 2.39 5.73 7.90
N LEU A 31 1.41 6.16 8.69
CA LEU A 31 0.96 5.44 9.89
C LEU A 31 0.37 4.07 9.53
N ILE A 32 -0.55 4.01 8.56
CA ILE A 32 -1.16 2.74 8.13
C ILE A 32 -0.10 1.81 7.54
N LEU A 33 0.79 2.33 6.69
CA LEU A 33 1.90 1.56 6.13
C LEU A 33 2.83 1.05 7.23
N GLY A 34 3.15 1.89 8.22
CA GLY A 34 3.95 1.52 9.38
C GLY A 34 3.33 0.38 10.17
N SER A 35 2.05 0.48 10.52
CA SER A 35 1.32 -0.61 11.20
C SER A 35 1.28 -1.88 10.35
N LEU A 36 0.98 -1.76 9.06
CA LEU A 36 0.96 -2.91 8.15
C LEU A 36 2.31 -3.61 8.07
N VAL A 37 3.41 -2.87 7.99
CA VAL A 37 4.77 -3.43 7.98
C VAL A 37 5.09 -4.08 9.33
N TYR A 38 4.76 -3.42 10.45
CA TYR A 38 5.02 -3.95 11.79
C TYR A 38 4.27 -5.26 12.06
N GLU A 39 2.95 -5.27 11.87
CA GLU A 39 2.13 -6.48 12.00
C GLU A 39 2.47 -7.53 10.94
N GLY A 40 2.74 -7.10 9.70
CA GLY A 40 3.09 -7.98 8.59
C GLY A 40 4.39 -8.73 8.85
N VAL A 41 5.45 -8.03 9.27
CA VAL A 41 6.75 -8.66 9.60
C VAL A 41 6.62 -9.60 10.80
N ARG A 42 5.83 -9.25 11.82
CA ARG A 42 5.56 -10.15 12.95
C ARG A 42 4.77 -11.39 12.54
N GLY A 43 3.96 -11.29 11.49
CA GLY A 43 3.20 -12.40 10.90
C GLY A 43 4.02 -13.28 9.96
N LEU A 44 5.17 -12.81 9.46
CA LEU A 44 6.05 -13.59 8.59
C LEU A 44 6.72 -14.72 9.39
N SER A 45 6.30 -15.94 9.09
CA SER A 45 6.92 -17.16 9.61
C SER A 45 7.03 -18.20 8.50
N PRO A 46 7.93 -19.20 8.63
CA PRO A 46 8.02 -20.30 7.67
C PRO A 46 6.68 -21.02 7.44
N ALA A 47 5.82 -21.07 8.47
CA ALA A 47 4.48 -21.63 8.39
C ALA A 47 3.59 -20.92 7.35
N VAL A 48 3.80 -19.62 7.09
CA VAL A 48 3.06 -18.89 6.04
C VAL A 48 3.30 -19.49 4.66
N PHE A 49 4.48 -20.03 4.41
CA PHE A 49 4.83 -20.61 3.11
C PHE A 49 4.51 -22.10 3.03
N THR A 50 4.56 -22.83 4.14
CA THR A 50 4.42 -24.29 4.13
C THR A 50 3.02 -24.79 4.49
N GLU A 51 2.21 -23.99 5.19
CA GLU A 51 0.88 -24.41 5.62
C GLU A 51 -0.23 -23.95 4.68
N MET A 52 -1.27 -24.78 4.57
CA MET A 52 -2.47 -24.43 3.82
C MET A 52 -3.26 -23.34 4.53
N THR A 53 -3.96 -22.53 3.75
CA THR A 53 -4.87 -21.49 4.25
C THR A 53 -6.05 -22.12 4.95
N PRO A 54 -6.15 -22.00 6.29
CA PRO A 54 -7.27 -22.55 7.03
C PRO A 54 -8.48 -21.61 6.94
N PRO A 55 -9.65 -22.05 7.41
CA PRO A 55 -10.82 -21.16 7.54
C PRO A 55 -10.52 -19.92 8.40
N PRO A 56 -11.24 -18.80 8.18
CA PRO A 56 -11.01 -17.53 8.85
C PRO A 56 -11.11 -17.69 10.37
N GLY A 57 -10.12 -17.15 11.09
CA GLY A 57 -10.02 -17.24 12.55
C GLY A 57 -9.09 -18.34 13.08
N SER A 58 -8.51 -19.19 12.20
CA SER A 58 -7.52 -20.21 12.58
C SER A 58 -6.11 -19.85 12.11
N LYS A 59 -5.08 -20.33 12.83
CA LYS A 59 -3.67 -20.15 12.45
C LYS A 59 -3.31 -21.10 11.31
N GLY A 60 -2.75 -20.56 10.23
CA GLY A 60 -2.21 -21.34 9.12
C GLY A 60 -1.59 -20.43 8.06
N GLY A 61 -1.25 -20.99 6.90
CA GLY A 61 -0.41 -20.32 5.90
C GLY A 61 -1.14 -19.83 4.64
N LEU A 62 -0.36 -19.41 3.66
CA LEU A 62 -0.81 -18.89 2.37
C LEU A 62 -0.41 -19.80 1.21
N LEU A 63 -0.04 -21.06 1.47
CA LEU A 63 0.47 -21.98 0.46
C LEU A 63 -0.46 -22.10 -0.76
N ASN A 64 -1.77 -22.25 -0.53
CA ASN A 64 -2.76 -22.39 -1.60
C ASN A 64 -2.85 -21.13 -2.48
N ALA A 65 -2.78 -19.95 -1.86
CA ALA A 65 -2.81 -18.68 -2.60
C ALA A 65 -1.54 -18.50 -3.44
N ILE A 66 -0.36 -18.80 -2.88
CA ILE A 66 0.92 -18.71 -3.58
C ILE A 66 0.96 -19.68 -4.77
N ALA A 67 0.59 -20.94 -4.55
CA ALA A 67 0.57 -21.95 -5.61
C ALA A 67 -0.42 -21.59 -6.72
N GLY A 68 -1.61 -21.13 -6.36
CA GLY A 68 -2.63 -20.67 -7.32
C GLY A 68 -2.13 -19.50 -8.17
N SER A 69 -1.55 -18.49 -7.55
CA SER A 69 -0.96 -17.34 -8.26
C SER A 69 0.17 -17.77 -9.18
N LEU A 70 1.06 -18.67 -8.74
CA LEU A 70 2.18 -19.16 -9.54
C LEU A 70 1.69 -19.90 -10.79
N VAL A 71 0.70 -20.77 -10.65
CA VAL A 71 0.07 -21.48 -11.78
C VAL A 71 -0.57 -20.50 -12.76
N MET A 72 -1.34 -19.53 -12.27
CA MET A 72 -1.95 -18.51 -13.12
C MET A 72 -0.91 -17.68 -13.86
N THR A 73 0.16 -17.26 -13.18
CA THR A 73 1.25 -16.50 -13.80
C THR A 73 1.99 -17.32 -14.86
N ILE A 74 2.33 -18.58 -14.58
CA ILE A 74 3.01 -19.46 -15.55
C ILE A 74 2.15 -19.65 -16.80
N ILE A 75 0.87 -19.97 -16.63
CA ILE A 75 -0.05 -20.14 -17.76
C ILE A 75 -0.22 -18.83 -18.53
N GLY A 76 -0.41 -17.71 -17.83
CA GLY A 76 -0.55 -16.39 -18.43
C GLY A 76 0.70 -15.97 -19.22
N VAL A 77 1.89 -16.23 -18.69
CA VAL A 77 3.17 -15.98 -19.38
C VAL A 77 3.31 -16.91 -20.58
N ALA A 78 3.05 -18.21 -20.44
CA ALA A 78 3.19 -19.18 -21.52
C ALA A 78 2.24 -18.93 -22.70
N ILE A 79 1.05 -18.37 -22.45
CA ILE A 79 0.08 -18.03 -23.49
C ILE A 79 0.31 -16.61 -24.04
N GLY A 80 0.63 -15.64 -23.18
CA GLY A 80 0.68 -14.22 -23.52
C GLY A 80 2.04 -13.70 -23.97
N THR A 81 3.13 -14.42 -23.67
CA THR A 81 4.48 -14.05 -24.11
C THR A 81 4.80 -14.85 -25.38
N PRO A 82 4.97 -14.19 -26.54
CA PRO A 82 5.33 -14.86 -27.79
C PRO A 82 6.76 -15.41 -27.79
#